data_AF-A0A1V9U9S4-F1
#
_entry.id   AF-A0A1V9U9S4-F1
#
_cell.length_a   1.000
_cell.length_b   1.000
_cell.length_c   1.000
_cell.angle_alpha   90.00
_cell.angle_beta   90.00
_cell.angle_gamma   90.00
#
_symmetry.space_group_name_H-M   'P 1'
#
loop_
_entity.id
_entity.type
_entity.pdbx_description
1 polymer ?
#
loop_
_entity_poly.entity_id
_entity_poly.type
_entity_poly.pdbx_seq_one_letter_code
_entity_poly.pdbx_strand_id
1 'polypeptide(L)'
;MRRLLLLACLTLTACDNGSGLRPLPDKDIPMKSLAAIKDNLAFICKHETLPPASADSDLLFQYARWLEKNNQLKQDTTTDLEITRLYRIAAENGHVKATINLQNGSLRGKYKLRGHEHLRFSQYLIDANVATGYYFVSMFLKNGIANLKQDMEMSLRYLRKAADEGSAQAQYEIGEALAPSDIAPEIAVQMYRCAAGQGHGEAASTLGVDRKYNKQYREALEAFQLGVAAGDETSAGWLDDSFRGPELTDELYYLGLEKDLERAERYKTIWRILARYSYAHPKVPEINDILPLPPAKLPPWDGKLQWLEAREANVPPEKPSPKLIRRLTEDLKLDPATGRPMPGAKGFSQAHLSADQCVAGTKCPVSGWWQVVEHRELHTPDGQPIVRHFEQGDVFSVQRMRYYRDRIWPLPKNEHEGPVRVWWRLA
;
A
#
# COMPACT_ATOMS: atom_id res chain seq x y z
N MET A 1 38.79 29.25 65.72
CA MET A 1 38.69 28.28 66.84
C MET A 1 38.08 26.99 66.30
N ARG A 2 38.89 25.93 66.17
CA ARG A 2 38.72 24.59 66.81
C ARG A 2 37.32 23.99 66.58
N ARG A 3 37.13 23.04 65.64
CA ARG A 3 37.51 21.59 65.64
C ARG A 3 36.57 20.70 66.48
N LEU A 4 36.19 19.57 65.84
CA LEU A 4 35.81 18.23 66.37
C LEU A 4 34.36 18.11 66.87
N LEU A 5 33.54 17.12 66.49
CA LEU A 5 33.63 15.64 66.55
C LEU A 5 32.45 15.07 65.69
N LEU A 6 32.30 13.82 65.23
CA LEU A 6 33.10 12.62 64.95
C LEU A 6 32.08 11.52 64.50
N LEU A 7 32.49 10.57 63.65
CA LEU A 7 31.98 9.18 63.47
C LEU A 7 30.52 8.98 62.96
N ALA A 8 30.10 7.92 62.24
CA ALA A 8 30.71 6.83 61.47
C ALA A 8 29.60 5.89 60.95
N CYS A 9 29.85 5.30 59.78
CA CYS A 9 29.50 3.92 59.34
C CYS A 9 28.02 3.45 59.16
N LEU A 10 27.75 2.94 57.93
CA LEU A 10 27.26 1.58 57.56
C LEU A 10 26.11 0.98 58.41
N THR A 11 24.98 0.46 57.92
CA THR A 11 24.58 -0.26 56.69
C THR A 11 23.05 -0.30 56.64
N LEU A 12 22.43 -0.46 55.46
CA LEU A 12 21.40 -1.49 55.26
C LEU A 12 21.15 -1.72 53.76
N THR A 13 21.32 -2.98 53.40
CA THR A 13 21.16 -3.64 52.11
C THR A 13 19.70 -3.71 51.65
N ALA A 14 19.54 -3.63 50.32
CA ALA A 14 18.51 -4.20 49.45
C ALA A 14 17.26 -4.84 50.08
N CYS A 15 16.09 -4.36 49.63
CA CYS A 15 15.01 -5.20 49.12
C CYS A 15 14.35 -4.47 47.95
N ASP A 16 14.74 -4.92 46.76
CA ASP A 16 14.03 -4.74 45.49
C ASP A 16 12.66 -5.40 45.61
N ASN A 17 11.58 -4.64 45.44
CA ASN A 17 10.23 -5.16 45.33
C ASN A 17 9.52 -4.47 44.16
N GLY A 18 9.92 -4.87 42.95
CA GLY A 18 8.99 -5.47 42.00
C GLY A 18 7.63 -4.78 41.80
N SER A 19 7.63 -3.65 41.11
CA SER A 19 6.53 -3.30 40.21
C SER A 19 7.09 -2.83 38.86
N GLY A 20 7.95 -3.68 38.28
CA GLY A 20 8.41 -3.54 36.91
C GLY A 20 7.29 -3.89 35.94
N LEU A 21 6.41 -2.94 35.65
CA LEU A 21 5.74 -2.91 34.34
C LEU A 21 6.81 -2.49 33.32
N ARG A 22 7.62 -3.46 32.88
CA ARG A 22 8.33 -3.33 31.61
C ARG A 22 7.26 -3.10 30.53
N PRO A 23 7.37 -2.09 29.67
CA PRO A 23 6.60 -2.06 28.44
C PRO A 23 6.85 -3.39 27.71
N LEU A 24 5.78 -4.14 27.44
CA LEU A 24 5.88 -5.36 26.64
C LEU A 24 6.53 -4.99 25.29
N PRO A 25 7.46 -5.81 24.78
CA PRO A 25 8.21 -5.47 23.60
C PRO A 25 7.28 -5.37 22.39
N ASP A 26 7.43 -4.27 21.67
CA ASP A 26 7.03 -4.07 20.27
C ASP A 26 7.50 -5.27 19.45
N LYS A 27 6.59 -6.21 19.18
CA LYS A 27 6.85 -7.35 18.30
C LYS A 27 5.66 -7.57 17.39
N ASP A 28 5.28 -6.52 16.67
CA ASP A 28 4.48 -6.62 15.45
C ASP A 28 5.41 -6.94 14.27
N ILE A 29 5.27 -8.16 13.73
CA ILE A 29 6.07 -8.77 12.64
C ILE A 29 7.59 -8.77 12.95
N PRO A 30 8.42 -9.71 12.46
CA PRO A 30 9.87 -9.52 12.44
C PRO A 30 10.28 -8.39 11.46
N MET A 31 9.74 -7.19 11.65
CA MET A 31 10.14 -5.96 11.01
C MET A 31 11.09 -5.22 11.94
N LYS A 32 12.16 -4.66 11.39
CA LYS A 32 13.09 -3.79 12.13
C LYS A 32 12.32 -2.65 12.81
N SER A 33 12.74 -2.25 14.00
CA SER A 33 12.24 -1.03 14.64
C SER A 33 12.64 0.19 13.81
N LEU A 34 11.97 1.33 13.99
CA LEU A 34 12.37 2.55 13.28
C LEU A 34 13.79 2.98 13.64
N ALA A 35 14.23 2.77 14.89
CA ALA A 35 15.62 3.01 15.28
C ALA A 35 16.59 2.16 14.45
N ALA A 36 16.35 0.84 14.36
CA ALA A 36 17.20 -0.05 13.58
C ALA A 36 17.16 0.22 12.06
N ILE A 37 16.06 0.76 11.54
CA ILE A 37 15.96 1.22 10.14
C ILE A 37 16.81 2.49 9.94
N LYS A 38 16.73 3.45 10.87
CA LYS A 38 17.51 4.69 10.82
C LYS A 38 19.01 4.44 10.94
N ASP A 39 19.40 3.46 11.74
CA ASP A 39 20.80 3.06 11.89
C ASP A 39 21.39 2.43 10.62
N ASN A 40 20.54 1.91 9.73
CA ASN A 40 20.97 1.35 8.45
C ASN A 40 19.90 1.55 7.36
N LEU A 41 20.03 2.67 6.65
CA LEU A 41 19.13 3.06 5.56
C LEU A 41 19.42 2.35 4.23
N ALA A 42 20.44 1.48 4.16
CA ALA A 42 20.84 0.80 2.93
C ALA A 42 19.63 0.18 2.21
N PHE A 43 19.56 0.43 0.92
CA PHE A 43 18.45 0.00 0.07
C PHE A 43 18.98 -0.84 -1.08
N ILE A 44 18.26 -1.91 -1.40
CA ILE A 44 18.53 -2.75 -2.55
C ILE A 44 17.28 -2.67 -3.42
N CYS A 45 17.45 -2.24 -4.67
CA CYS A 45 16.33 -2.17 -5.60
C CYS A 45 15.74 -3.56 -5.83
N LYS A 46 14.44 -3.67 -5.59
CA LYS A 46 13.63 -4.85 -5.89
C LYS A 46 12.41 -4.40 -6.69
N HIS A 47 12.07 -5.14 -7.75
CA HIS A 47 10.86 -4.89 -8.51
C HIS A 47 9.77 -5.83 -8.01
N GLU A 48 8.56 -5.31 -7.82
CA GLU A 48 7.40 -6.12 -7.48
C GLU A 48 6.99 -6.99 -8.68
N THR A 49 6.83 -8.28 -8.42
CA THR A 49 6.34 -9.25 -9.39
C THR A 49 4.98 -9.77 -8.97
N LEU A 50 3.99 -9.67 -9.85
CA LEU A 50 2.65 -10.16 -9.56
C LEU A 50 2.50 -11.60 -10.06
N PRO A 51 2.05 -12.56 -9.22
CA PRO A 51 1.81 -13.92 -9.66
C PRO A 51 0.71 -13.97 -10.73
N PRO A 52 0.78 -14.92 -11.68
CA PRO A 52 -0.23 -15.07 -12.72
C PRO A 52 -1.57 -15.48 -12.12
N ALA A 53 -2.65 -15.03 -12.73
CA ALA A 53 -4.01 -15.42 -12.37
C ALA A 53 -4.48 -16.62 -13.21
N SER A 54 -5.47 -17.37 -12.70
CA SER A 54 -6.14 -18.38 -13.53
C SER A 54 -6.93 -17.70 -14.65
N ALA A 55 -7.05 -18.36 -15.81
CA ALA A 55 -7.77 -17.82 -16.97
C ALA A 55 -9.22 -17.44 -16.63
N ASP A 56 -9.90 -18.25 -15.80
CA ASP A 56 -11.26 -17.97 -15.35
C ASP A 56 -11.36 -16.69 -14.51
N SER A 57 -10.45 -16.52 -13.54
CA SER A 57 -10.43 -15.31 -12.72
C SER A 57 -9.98 -14.07 -13.51
N ASP A 58 -9.05 -14.22 -14.45
CA ASP A 58 -8.59 -13.14 -15.32
C ASP A 58 -9.71 -12.67 -16.26
N LEU A 59 -10.53 -13.59 -16.80
CA LEU A 59 -11.70 -13.22 -17.59
C LEU A 59 -12.66 -12.28 -16.83
N LEU A 60 -12.95 -12.60 -15.57
CA LEU A 60 -13.76 -11.72 -14.70
C LEU A 60 -13.08 -10.36 -14.49
N PHE A 61 -11.77 -10.34 -14.25
CA PHE A 61 -11.00 -9.12 -14.07
C PHE A 61 -10.99 -8.25 -15.34
N GLN A 62 -10.72 -8.82 -16.51
CA GLN A 62 -10.69 -8.09 -17.78
C GLN A 62 -12.07 -7.50 -18.12
N TYR A 63 -13.14 -8.27 -17.92
CA TYR A 63 -14.50 -7.76 -18.13
C TYR A 63 -14.85 -6.63 -17.14
N ALA A 64 -14.47 -6.76 -15.87
CA ALA A 64 -14.61 -5.70 -14.88
C ALA A 64 -13.82 -4.43 -15.24
N ARG A 65 -12.60 -4.58 -15.78
CA ARG A 65 -11.79 -3.46 -16.29
C ARG A 65 -12.43 -2.77 -17.48
N TRP A 66 -13.02 -3.53 -18.40
CA TRP A 66 -13.76 -2.97 -19.53
C TRP A 66 -15.00 -2.21 -19.07
N LEU A 67 -15.79 -2.76 -18.13
CA LEU A 67 -16.91 -2.06 -17.52
C LEU A 67 -16.46 -0.77 -16.83
N GLU A 68 -15.38 -0.82 -16.05
CA GLU A 68 -14.82 0.33 -15.36
C GLU A 68 -14.40 1.45 -16.33
N LYS A 69 -13.73 1.10 -17.43
CA LYS A 69 -13.37 2.04 -18.50
C LYS A 69 -14.61 2.73 -19.07
N ASN A 70 -15.68 1.97 -19.33
CA ASN A 70 -16.93 2.48 -19.89
C ASN A 70 -17.79 3.24 -18.86
N ASN A 71 -17.50 3.08 -17.56
CA ASN A 71 -18.17 3.78 -16.47
C ASN A 71 -17.37 4.97 -15.91
N GLN A 72 -16.13 5.17 -16.36
CA GLN A 72 -15.19 6.14 -15.75
C GLN A 72 -15.74 7.57 -15.67
N LEU A 73 -16.42 8.03 -16.73
CA LEU A 73 -17.04 9.36 -16.79
C LEU A 73 -18.54 9.34 -16.44
N LYS A 74 -19.21 8.19 -16.61
CA LYS A 74 -20.65 8.05 -16.36
C LYS A 74 -20.98 7.96 -14.87
N GLN A 75 -20.09 7.34 -14.09
CA GLN A 75 -20.24 7.13 -12.65
C GLN A 75 -21.59 6.47 -12.30
N ASP A 76 -22.05 5.53 -13.12
CA ASP A 76 -23.25 4.76 -12.83
C ASP A 76 -22.99 3.78 -11.68
N THR A 77 -23.72 4.01 -10.58
CA THR A 77 -23.64 3.18 -9.38
C THR A 77 -24.04 1.72 -9.62
N THR A 78 -24.92 1.45 -10.57
CA THR A 78 -25.36 0.07 -10.88
C THR A 78 -24.21 -0.71 -11.52
N THR A 79 -23.52 -0.07 -12.48
CA THR A 79 -22.32 -0.63 -13.11
C THR A 79 -21.19 -0.82 -12.08
N ASP A 80 -21.04 0.09 -11.12
CA ASP A 80 -20.05 -0.05 -10.04
C ASP A 80 -20.33 -1.25 -9.12
N LEU A 81 -21.61 -1.60 -8.88
CA LEU A 81 -21.97 -2.83 -8.16
C LEU A 81 -21.57 -4.08 -8.94
N GLU A 82 -21.77 -4.09 -10.26
CA GLU A 82 -21.32 -5.20 -11.11
C GLU A 82 -19.80 -5.32 -11.15
N ILE A 83 -19.08 -4.21 -11.30
CA ILE A 83 -17.60 -4.18 -11.25
C ILE A 83 -17.11 -4.70 -9.90
N THR A 84 -17.69 -4.22 -8.79
CA THR A 84 -17.33 -4.66 -7.43
C THR A 84 -17.54 -6.16 -7.26
N ARG A 85 -18.67 -6.68 -7.72
CA ARG A 85 -19.00 -8.10 -7.68
C ARG A 85 -17.97 -8.94 -8.44
N LEU A 86 -17.63 -8.54 -9.68
CA LEU A 86 -16.67 -9.25 -10.52
C LEU A 86 -15.26 -9.22 -9.94
N TYR A 87 -14.77 -8.05 -9.51
CA TYR A 87 -13.48 -7.93 -8.83
C TYR A 87 -13.44 -8.77 -7.56
N ARG A 88 -14.52 -8.78 -6.78
CA ARG A 88 -14.57 -9.58 -5.55
C ARG A 88 -14.49 -11.07 -5.87
N ILE A 89 -15.28 -11.60 -6.80
CA ILE A 89 -15.22 -13.02 -7.16
C ILE A 89 -13.82 -13.38 -7.69
N ALA A 90 -13.22 -12.53 -8.54
CA ALA A 90 -11.87 -12.74 -9.03
C ALA A 90 -10.83 -12.72 -7.88
N ALA A 91 -10.94 -11.76 -6.95
CA ALA A 91 -10.05 -11.64 -5.78
C ALA A 91 -10.15 -12.86 -4.85
N GLU A 92 -11.36 -13.34 -4.55
CA GLU A 92 -11.55 -14.55 -3.75
C GLU A 92 -10.98 -15.80 -4.45
N ASN A 93 -10.97 -15.81 -5.79
CA ASN A 93 -10.30 -16.82 -6.62
C ASN A 93 -8.80 -16.55 -6.83
N GLY A 94 -8.19 -15.69 -6.00
CA GLY A 94 -6.75 -15.47 -5.96
C GLY A 94 -6.22 -14.43 -6.97
N HIS A 95 -7.08 -13.67 -7.65
CA HIS A 95 -6.60 -12.68 -8.60
C HIS A 95 -6.01 -11.44 -7.91
N VAL A 96 -4.68 -11.31 -7.93
CA VAL A 96 -3.97 -10.22 -7.24
C VAL A 96 -4.31 -8.82 -7.76
N LYS A 97 -4.40 -8.61 -9.08
CA LYS A 97 -4.79 -7.29 -9.64
C LYS A 97 -6.23 -6.91 -9.29
N ALA A 98 -7.17 -7.85 -9.31
CA ALA A 98 -8.54 -7.61 -8.87
C ALA A 98 -8.58 -7.24 -7.38
N THR A 99 -7.78 -7.92 -6.55
CA THR A 99 -7.63 -7.60 -5.12
C THR A 99 -7.14 -6.16 -4.92
N ILE A 100 -6.06 -5.77 -5.62
CA ILE A 100 -5.50 -4.41 -5.57
C ILE A 100 -6.53 -3.38 -6.04
N ASN A 101 -7.20 -3.62 -7.16
CA ASN A 101 -8.21 -2.70 -7.71
C ASN A 101 -9.42 -2.55 -6.78
N LEU A 102 -9.86 -3.64 -6.16
CA LEU A 102 -10.97 -3.63 -5.21
C LEU A 102 -10.63 -2.80 -3.96
N GLN A 103 -9.41 -2.96 -3.43
CA GLN A 103 -8.94 -2.17 -2.29
C GLN A 103 -8.75 -0.69 -2.65
N ASN A 104 -8.10 -0.37 -3.77
CA ASN A 104 -7.93 1.00 -4.25
C ASN A 104 -9.26 1.70 -4.52
N GLY A 105 -10.20 1.03 -5.16
CA GLY A 105 -11.53 1.58 -5.41
C GLY A 105 -12.31 1.80 -4.11
N SER A 106 -12.14 0.94 -3.09
CA SER A 106 -12.73 1.15 -1.76
C SER A 106 -12.12 2.35 -1.04
N LEU A 107 -10.80 2.50 -1.09
CA LEU A 107 -10.09 3.65 -0.50
C LEU A 107 -10.45 4.99 -1.15
N ARG A 108 -10.84 4.98 -2.42
CA ARG A 108 -11.37 6.15 -3.14
C ARG A 108 -12.88 6.36 -2.95
N GLY A 109 -13.54 5.53 -2.13
CA GLY A 109 -14.98 5.59 -1.86
C GLY A 109 -15.89 5.04 -2.97
N LYS A 110 -15.32 4.47 -4.04
CA LYS A 110 -16.07 3.91 -5.17
C LYS A 110 -16.70 2.55 -4.82
N TYR A 111 -15.99 1.74 -4.04
CA TYR A 111 -16.45 0.42 -3.60
C TYR A 111 -16.61 0.38 -2.07
N LYS A 112 -17.36 -0.60 -1.57
CA LYS A 112 -17.57 -0.79 -0.14
C LYS A 112 -16.94 -2.10 0.34
N LEU A 113 -15.76 -1.99 0.96
CA LEU A 113 -15.14 -3.06 1.76
C LEU A 113 -15.32 -2.81 3.26
N ARG A 114 -15.51 -3.89 4.01
CA ARG A 114 -15.46 -3.90 5.47
C ARG A 114 -14.01 -3.97 5.95
N GLY A 115 -13.75 -3.57 7.18
CA GLY A 115 -12.39 -3.56 7.73
C GLY A 115 -11.68 -4.92 7.67
N HIS A 116 -12.36 -6.00 8.04
CA HIS A 116 -11.79 -7.35 7.90
C HIS A 116 -11.49 -7.74 6.45
N GLU A 117 -12.26 -7.24 5.47
CA GLU A 117 -12.00 -7.52 4.06
C GLU A 117 -10.69 -6.86 3.62
N HIS A 118 -10.46 -5.61 4.04
CA HIS A 118 -9.19 -4.91 3.81
C HIS A 118 -7.99 -5.67 4.40
N LEU A 119 -8.08 -6.09 5.66
CA LEU A 119 -7.00 -6.80 6.34
C LEU A 119 -6.74 -8.17 5.72
N ARG A 120 -7.78 -8.95 5.45
CA ARG A 120 -7.66 -10.27 4.82
C ARG A 120 -7.11 -10.20 3.40
N PHE A 121 -7.57 -9.26 2.58
CA PHE A 121 -7.03 -9.09 1.24
C PHE A 121 -5.58 -8.60 1.26
N SER A 122 -5.20 -7.77 2.23
CA SER A 122 -3.81 -7.34 2.39
C SER A 122 -2.92 -8.49 2.87
N GLN A 123 -3.41 -9.34 3.78
CA GLN A 123 -2.71 -10.56 4.18
C GLN A 123 -2.54 -11.52 2.99
N TYR A 124 -3.59 -11.71 2.18
CA TYR A 124 -3.52 -12.51 0.97
C TYR A 124 -2.41 -12.02 0.01
N LEU A 125 -2.31 -10.71 -0.19
CA LEU A 125 -1.24 -10.13 -1.01
C LEU A 125 0.15 -10.38 -0.41
N ILE A 126 0.30 -10.23 0.91
CA ILE A 126 1.55 -10.52 1.62
C ILE A 126 1.95 -11.99 1.46
N ASP A 127 1.02 -12.92 1.69
CA ASP A 127 1.24 -14.36 1.55
C ASP A 127 1.60 -14.75 0.09
N ALA A 128 1.08 -13.99 -0.88
CA ALA A 128 1.40 -14.13 -2.30
C ALA A 128 2.71 -13.42 -2.72
N ASN A 129 3.51 -12.92 -1.76
CA ASN A 129 4.72 -12.13 -1.98
C ASN A 129 4.51 -10.86 -2.82
N VAL A 130 3.34 -10.25 -2.71
CA VAL A 130 3.00 -8.98 -3.35
C VAL A 130 3.18 -7.86 -2.34
N ALA A 131 4.25 -7.07 -2.51
CA ALA A 131 4.67 -5.99 -1.60
C ALA A 131 3.58 -4.94 -1.35
N THR A 132 2.68 -4.73 -2.30
CA THR A 132 1.50 -3.86 -2.21
C THR A 132 0.60 -4.22 -1.02
N GLY A 133 0.59 -5.49 -0.56
CA GLY A 133 -0.10 -5.89 0.67
C GLY A 133 0.42 -5.16 1.92
N TYR A 134 1.75 -5.05 2.07
CA TYR A 134 2.36 -4.26 3.16
C TYR A 134 2.06 -2.77 3.02
N TYR A 135 2.05 -2.24 1.79
CA TYR A 135 1.71 -0.84 1.51
C TYR A 135 0.27 -0.50 1.94
N PHE A 136 -0.70 -1.38 1.66
CA PHE A 136 -2.07 -1.20 2.13
C PHE A 136 -2.17 -1.17 3.65
N VAL A 137 -1.49 -2.08 4.35
CA VAL A 137 -1.45 -2.06 5.81
C VAL A 137 -0.86 -0.76 6.34
N SER A 138 0.24 -0.28 5.75
CA SER A 138 0.82 1.02 6.08
C SER A 138 -0.21 2.14 5.94
N MET A 139 -0.95 2.19 4.82
CA MET A 139 -2.01 3.17 4.61
C MET A 139 -3.12 3.06 5.67
N PHE A 140 -3.50 1.85 6.08
CA PHE A 140 -4.54 1.67 7.08
C PHE A 140 -4.10 2.17 8.45
N LEU A 141 -2.88 1.88 8.86
CA LEU A 141 -2.28 2.38 10.11
C LEU A 141 -2.08 3.90 10.08
N LYS A 142 -1.69 4.47 8.95
CA LYS A 142 -1.55 5.93 8.80
C LYS A 142 -2.87 6.66 9.01
N ASN A 143 -3.95 6.11 8.45
CA ASN A 143 -5.23 6.81 8.34
C ASN A 143 -6.30 6.32 9.32
N GLY A 144 -6.07 5.22 10.05
CA GLY A 144 -7.06 4.61 10.93
C GLY A 144 -8.17 3.86 10.18
N ILE A 145 -7.83 3.22 9.07
CA ILE A 145 -8.77 2.47 8.22
C ILE A 145 -8.85 1.02 8.71
N ALA A 146 -9.92 0.32 8.35
CA ALA A 146 -10.12 -1.09 8.65
C ALA A 146 -10.20 -1.43 10.15
N ASN A 147 -10.66 -0.47 10.95
CA ASN A 147 -10.70 -0.53 12.42
C ASN A 147 -9.32 -0.63 13.08
N LEU A 148 -8.24 -0.28 12.35
CA LEU A 148 -6.94 -0.10 12.96
C LEU A 148 -6.89 1.29 13.61
N LYS A 149 -6.26 1.37 14.79
CA LYS A 149 -5.91 2.66 15.38
C LYS A 149 -4.80 3.30 14.55
N GLN A 150 -4.82 4.63 14.47
CA GLN A 150 -3.72 5.35 13.87
C GLN A 150 -2.41 5.07 14.61
N ASP A 151 -1.42 4.59 13.88
CA ASP A 151 -0.08 4.27 14.39
C ASP A 151 0.95 4.62 13.30
N MET A 152 1.52 5.81 13.42
CA MET A 152 2.48 6.32 12.45
C MET A 152 3.81 5.57 12.48
N GLU A 153 4.25 5.10 13.65
CA GLU A 153 5.50 4.38 13.76
C GLU A 153 5.40 3.03 13.06
N MET A 154 4.33 2.28 13.34
CA MET A 154 4.08 1.01 12.69
C MET A 154 3.81 1.18 11.19
N SER A 155 3.07 2.22 10.79
CA SER A 155 2.86 2.58 9.38
C SER A 155 4.18 2.73 8.63
N LEU A 156 5.15 3.47 9.18
CA LEU A 156 6.47 3.66 8.56
C LEU A 156 7.26 2.36 8.48
N ARG A 157 7.15 1.46 9.47
CA ARG A 157 7.79 0.13 9.41
C ARG A 157 7.21 -0.73 8.28
N TYR A 158 5.88 -0.75 8.13
CA TYR A 158 5.22 -1.43 7.02
C TYR A 158 5.55 -0.79 5.67
N LEU A 159 5.63 0.54 5.60
CA LEU A 159 5.99 1.26 4.39
C LEU A 159 7.41 0.91 3.95
N ARG A 160 8.37 0.92 4.89
CA ARG A 160 9.74 0.51 4.59
C ARG A 160 9.80 -0.94 4.14
N LYS A 161 9.08 -1.84 4.80
CA LYS A 161 8.98 -3.25 4.39
C LYS A 161 8.40 -3.39 2.98
N ALA A 162 7.36 -2.63 2.64
CA ALA A 162 6.81 -2.62 1.28
C ALA A 162 7.83 -2.15 0.24
N ALA A 163 8.62 -1.11 0.56
CA ALA A 163 9.67 -0.60 -0.33
C ALA A 163 10.79 -1.64 -0.56
N ASP A 164 11.26 -2.26 0.52
CA ASP A 164 12.29 -3.32 0.49
C ASP A 164 11.79 -4.58 -0.25
N GLU A 165 10.48 -4.86 -0.22
CA GLU A 165 9.86 -5.98 -0.95
C GLU A 165 9.48 -5.66 -2.41
N GLY A 166 9.60 -4.40 -2.82
CA GLY A 166 9.55 -3.99 -4.21
C GLY A 166 8.39 -3.09 -4.62
N SER A 167 7.51 -2.67 -3.70
CA SER A 167 6.39 -1.78 -4.04
C SER A 167 6.91 -0.44 -4.55
N ALA A 168 6.66 -0.13 -5.82
CA ALA A 168 7.12 1.12 -6.44
C ALA A 168 6.58 2.37 -5.73
N GLN A 169 5.32 2.35 -5.30
CA GLN A 169 4.70 3.42 -4.52
C GLN A 169 5.41 3.63 -3.18
N ALA A 170 5.72 2.54 -2.47
CA ALA A 170 6.43 2.63 -1.18
C ALA A 170 7.88 3.09 -1.34
N GLN A 171 8.56 2.65 -2.41
CA GLN A 171 9.90 3.14 -2.77
C GLN A 171 9.89 4.65 -3.02
N TYR A 172 8.91 5.15 -3.76
CA TYR A 172 8.73 6.58 -3.98
C TYR A 172 8.48 7.34 -2.67
N GLU A 173 7.52 6.90 -1.83
CA GLU A 173 7.17 7.59 -0.59
C GLU A 173 8.29 7.59 0.46
N ILE A 174 9.05 6.50 0.57
CA ILE A 174 10.25 6.50 1.44
C ILE A 174 11.34 7.37 0.80
N GLY A 175 11.47 7.37 -0.53
CA GLY A 175 12.37 8.27 -1.25
C GLY A 175 12.12 9.73 -0.88
N GLU A 176 10.86 10.19 -0.96
CA GLU A 176 10.44 11.54 -0.55
C GLU A 176 10.82 11.85 0.91
N ALA A 177 10.64 10.89 1.82
CA ALA A 177 10.99 11.07 3.22
C ALA A 177 12.52 11.16 3.47
N LEU A 178 13.34 10.61 2.57
CA LEU A 178 14.81 10.60 2.67
C LEU A 178 15.50 11.69 1.82
N ALA A 179 14.76 12.30 0.90
CA ALA A 179 15.27 13.30 -0.04
C ALA A 179 15.84 14.59 0.57
N PRO A 180 15.39 15.07 1.75
CA PRO A 180 16.02 16.22 2.39
C PRO A 180 17.53 16.04 2.53
N SER A 181 18.29 17.10 2.24
CA SER A 181 19.76 17.06 2.12
C SER A 181 20.48 16.63 3.40
N ASP A 182 19.82 16.76 4.55
CA ASP A 182 20.32 16.42 5.88
C ASP A 182 19.92 15.00 6.36
N ILE A 183 19.23 14.21 5.52
CA ILE A 183 18.79 12.85 5.85
C ILE A 183 19.58 11.78 5.08
N ALA A 184 19.17 11.46 3.84
CA ALA A 184 19.84 10.43 3.02
C ALA A 184 19.50 10.58 1.52
N PRO A 185 19.84 11.73 0.89
CA PRO A 185 19.43 12.03 -0.49
C PRO A 185 19.95 11.00 -1.50
N GLU A 186 21.13 10.41 -1.31
CA GLU A 186 21.66 9.38 -2.21
C GLU A 186 20.85 8.08 -2.17
N ILE A 187 20.23 7.75 -1.03
CA ILE A 187 19.33 6.60 -0.90
C ILE A 187 17.98 6.91 -1.52
N ALA A 188 17.45 8.12 -1.31
CA ALA A 188 16.20 8.56 -1.95
C ALA A 188 16.26 8.39 -3.46
N VAL A 189 17.39 8.76 -4.06
CA VAL A 189 17.65 8.65 -5.49
C VAL A 189 17.67 7.22 -5.99
N GLN A 190 18.26 6.30 -5.21
CA GLN A 190 18.23 4.88 -5.55
C GLN A 190 16.79 4.35 -5.54
N MET A 191 15.98 4.80 -4.59
CA MET A 191 14.57 4.42 -4.50
C MET A 191 13.74 5.02 -5.65
N TYR A 192 13.94 6.30 -5.99
CA TYR A 192 13.28 6.91 -7.15
C TYR A 192 13.64 6.19 -8.45
N ARG A 193 14.92 5.86 -8.66
CA ARG A 193 15.35 5.09 -9.84
C ARG A 193 14.69 3.72 -9.89
N CYS A 194 14.57 3.03 -8.76
CA CYS A 194 13.91 1.73 -8.69
C CYS A 194 12.41 1.84 -9.00
N ALA A 195 11.71 2.79 -8.39
CA ALA A 195 10.28 3.02 -8.64
C ALA A 195 10.01 3.46 -10.09
N ALA A 196 10.83 4.35 -10.65
CA ALA A 196 10.77 4.79 -12.04
C ALA A 196 10.93 3.61 -13.02
N GLY A 197 11.88 2.71 -12.75
CA GLY A 197 12.09 1.49 -13.53
C GLY A 197 10.92 0.50 -13.50
N GLN A 198 10.02 0.63 -12.52
CA GLN A 198 8.75 -0.11 -12.43
C GLN A 198 7.57 0.61 -13.09
N GLY A 199 7.82 1.78 -13.71
CA GLY A 199 6.80 2.59 -14.36
C GLY A 199 6.03 3.51 -13.39
N HIS A 200 6.65 3.95 -12.30
CA HIS A 200 6.11 4.97 -11.41
C HIS A 200 6.44 6.38 -11.95
N GLY A 201 5.47 7.03 -12.59
CA GLY A 201 5.65 8.31 -13.30
C GLY A 201 6.20 9.43 -12.42
N GLU A 202 5.59 9.67 -11.25
CA GLU A 202 6.04 10.71 -10.32
C GLU A 202 7.47 10.47 -9.81
N ALA A 203 7.89 9.20 -9.67
CA ALA A 203 9.25 8.91 -9.23
C ALA A 203 10.27 9.20 -10.33
N ALA A 204 9.88 8.96 -11.59
CA ALA A 204 10.69 9.23 -12.75
C ALA A 204 10.87 10.73 -12.99
N SER A 205 9.81 11.53 -12.86
CA SER A 205 9.90 13.00 -12.98
C SER A 205 10.67 13.62 -11.83
N THR A 206 10.45 13.19 -10.58
CA THR A 206 11.25 13.61 -9.43
C THR A 206 12.73 13.27 -9.62
N LEU A 207 13.05 12.06 -10.08
CA LEU A 207 14.43 11.68 -10.41
C LEU A 207 15.01 12.57 -11.53
N GLY A 208 14.24 12.83 -12.59
CA GLY A 208 14.68 13.68 -13.71
C GLY A 208 15.04 15.09 -13.27
N VAL A 209 14.15 15.71 -12.47
CA VAL A 209 14.34 17.04 -11.90
C VAL A 209 15.58 17.09 -11.01
N ASP A 210 15.72 16.13 -10.09
CA ASP A 210 16.86 16.05 -9.17
C ASP A 210 18.20 15.84 -9.91
N ARG A 211 18.27 14.92 -10.88
CA ARG A 211 19.48 14.74 -11.71
C ARG A 211 19.83 16.00 -12.48
N LYS A 212 18.82 16.70 -13.02
CA LYS A 212 19.00 17.95 -13.76
C LYS A 212 19.54 19.05 -12.86
N TYR A 213 19.02 19.21 -11.63
CA TYR A 213 19.56 20.20 -10.67
C TYR A 213 21.03 19.93 -10.32
N ASN A 214 21.41 18.64 -10.26
CA ASN A 214 22.78 18.21 -10.06
C ASN A 214 23.64 18.22 -11.36
N LYS A 215 23.13 18.80 -12.45
CA LYS A 215 23.79 18.89 -13.77
C LYS A 215 24.15 17.54 -14.41
N GLN A 216 23.49 16.47 -13.98
CA GLN A 216 23.60 15.13 -14.54
C GLN A 216 22.55 14.95 -15.64
N TYR A 217 22.74 15.69 -16.73
CA TYR A 217 21.70 15.85 -17.74
C TYR A 217 21.35 14.56 -18.49
N ARG A 218 22.31 13.63 -18.64
CA ARG A 218 22.05 12.34 -19.28
C ARG A 218 21.13 11.49 -18.42
N GLU A 219 21.40 11.39 -17.14
CA GLU A 219 20.57 10.67 -16.18
C GLU A 219 19.20 11.32 -16.03
N ALA A 220 19.12 12.65 -16.13
CA ALA A 220 17.85 13.38 -16.16
C ALA A 220 17.03 13.02 -17.40
N LEU A 221 17.66 13.02 -18.59
CA LEU A 221 17.03 12.62 -19.85
C LEU A 221 16.48 11.19 -19.78
N GLU A 222 17.27 10.25 -19.27
CA GLU A 222 16.87 8.84 -19.10
C GLU A 222 15.69 8.70 -18.10
N ALA A 223 15.72 9.46 -17.00
CA ALA A 223 14.64 9.46 -16.02
C ALA A 223 13.33 10.05 -16.57
N PHE A 224 13.39 11.19 -17.27
CA PHE A 224 12.20 11.74 -17.94
C PHE A 224 11.66 10.78 -19.01
N GLN A 225 12.52 10.06 -19.74
CA GLN A 225 12.07 9.05 -20.70
C GLN A 225 11.29 7.91 -20.02
N LEU A 226 11.74 7.46 -18.84
CA LEU A 226 10.98 6.50 -18.02
C LEU A 226 9.64 7.10 -17.57
N GLY A 227 9.61 8.40 -17.26
CA GLY A 227 8.38 9.12 -16.93
C GLY A 227 7.38 9.11 -18.09
N VAL A 228 7.82 9.42 -19.31
CA VAL A 228 6.97 9.34 -20.50
C VAL A 228 6.47 7.90 -20.72
N ALA A 229 7.33 6.90 -20.54
CA ALA A 229 6.92 5.50 -20.64
C ALA A 229 5.82 5.13 -19.63
N ALA A 230 5.94 5.65 -18.41
CA ALA A 230 4.95 5.51 -17.34
C ALA A 230 3.66 6.32 -17.58
N GLY A 231 3.67 7.24 -18.55
CA GLY A 231 2.55 8.11 -18.89
C GLY A 231 2.51 9.45 -18.14
N ASP A 232 3.63 9.84 -17.51
CA ASP A 232 3.78 11.13 -16.84
C ASP A 232 3.86 12.26 -17.87
N GLU A 233 2.81 13.07 -17.96
CA GLU A 233 2.75 14.18 -18.92
C GLU A 233 3.80 15.23 -18.61
N THR A 234 4.12 15.47 -17.33
CA THR A 234 5.13 16.44 -16.94
C THR A 234 6.48 16.10 -17.60
N SER A 235 6.92 14.86 -17.53
CA SER A 235 8.14 14.39 -18.19
C SER A 235 8.12 14.60 -19.71
N ALA A 236 6.97 14.38 -20.37
CA ALA A 236 6.85 14.61 -21.81
C ALA A 236 6.98 16.10 -22.16
N GLY A 237 6.39 17.00 -21.35
CA GLY A 237 6.53 18.45 -21.51
C GLY A 237 7.97 18.93 -21.26
N TRP A 238 8.62 18.41 -20.23
CA TRP A 238 10.03 18.68 -19.95
C TRP A 238 10.93 18.31 -21.13
N LEU A 239 10.70 17.15 -21.76
CA LEU A 239 11.48 16.73 -22.91
C LEU A 239 11.16 17.54 -24.18
N ASP A 240 9.91 17.94 -24.41
CA ASP A 240 9.57 18.92 -25.47
C ASP A 240 10.43 20.18 -25.33
N ASP A 241 10.35 20.85 -24.17
CA ASP A 241 11.06 22.11 -23.94
C ASP A 241 12.59 21.93 -23.98
N SER A 242 13.11 20.83 -23.44
CA SER A 242 14.55 20.54 -23.44
C SER A 242 15.10 20.33 -24.86
N PHE A 243 14.39 19.62 -25.74
CA PHE A 243 14.83 19.37 -27.12
C PHE A 243 14.64 20.59 -28.05
N ARG A 244 13.91 21.63 -27.64
CA ARG A 244 13.90 22.93 -28.34
C ARG A 244 15.25 23.65 -28.27
N GLY A 245 16.16 23.17 -27.42
CA GLY A 245 17.51 23.72 -27.25
C GLY A 245 17.48 25.09 -26.58
N PRO A 246 16.96 25.19 -25.35
CA PRO A 246 16.91 26.46 -24.63
C PRO A 246 18.33 26.94 -24.30
N GLU A 247 18.49 28.25 -24.11
CA GLU A 247 19.77 28.83 -23.72
C GLU A 247 20.17 28.40 -22.31
N LEU A 248 21.46 28.50 -21.98
CA LEU A 248 22.00 28.20 -20.63
C LEU A 248 21.33 29.01 -19.51
N THR A 249 20.76 30.18 -19.84
CA THR A 249 20.06 31.07 -18.92
C THR A 249 18.66 30.56 -18.56
N ASP A 250 18.07 29.70 -19.40
CA ASP A 250 16.85 28.97 -19.07
C ASP A 250 17.23 27.78 -18.19
N GLU A 251 17.50 28.10 -16.93
CA GLU A 251 17.84 27.10 -15.95
C GLU A 251 16.73 26.07 -15.78
N LEU A 252 15.48 26.36 -16.14
CA LEU A 252 14.37 25.43 -15.96
C LEU A 252 14.54 24.25 -16.90
N TYR A 253 14.58 24.46 -18.21
CA TYR A 253 14.53 23.38 -19.22
C TYR A 253 15.89 22.99 -19.82
N TYR A 254 16.98 23.64 -19.43
CA TYR A 254 18.30 23.29 -19.96
C TYR A 254 18.78 21.89 -19.53
N LEU A 255 19.01 21.00 -20.50
CA LEU A 255 19.61 19.67 -20.35
C LEU A 255 20.89 19.47 -21.19
N GLY A 256 21.48 20.52 -21.75
CA GLY A 256 22.68 20.40 -22.58
C GLY A 256 22.50 19.52 -23.83
N LEU A 257 21.28 19.47 -24.36
CA LEU A 257 20.93 18.72 -25.57
C LEU A 257 21.11 19.58 -26.81
N GLU A 258 21.51 18.97 -27.92
CA GLU A 258 21.43 19.62 -29.22
C GLU A 258 19.96 19.85 -29.60
N LYS A 259 19.69 21.00 -30.23
CA LYS A 259 18.36 21.37 -30.67
C LYS A 259 17.84 20.36 -31.72
N ASP A 260 16.76 19.67 -31.39
CA ASP A 260 16.10 18.67 -32.22
C ASP A 260 14.59 18.98 -32.25
N LEU A 261 14.19 19.83 -33.20
CA LEU A 261 12.80 20.28 -33.31
C LEU A 261 11.83 19.17 -33.70
N GLU A 262 12.29 18.17 -34.47
CA GLU A 262 11.44 17.03 -34.83
C GLU A 262 11.10 16.23 -33.58
N ARG A 263 12.12 15.91 -32.76
CA ARG A 263 11.93 15.21 -31.49
C ARG A 263 11.10 16.01 -30.50
N ALA A 264 11.34 17.32 -30.39
CA ALA A 264 10.55 18.20 -29.53
C ALA A 264 9.05 18.17 -29.88
N GLU A 265 8.70 18.32 -31.16
CA GLU A 265 7.29 18.28 -31.59
C GLU A 265 6.64 16.89 -31.40
N ARG A 266 7.42 15.81 -31.48
CA ARG A 266 6.92 14.47 -31.12
C ARG A 266 6.63 14.37 -29.62
N TYR A 267 7.53 14.80 -28.74
CA TYR A 267 7.26 14.85 -27.29
C TYR A 267 6.07 15.73 -26.95
N LYS A 268 5.94 16.90 -27.58
CA LYS A 268 4.76 17.77 -27.45
C LYS A 268 3.46 17.08 -27.84
N THR A 269 3.49 16.29 -28.91
CA THR A 269 2.33 15.52 -29.37
C THR A 269 1.93 14.48 -28.32
N ILE A 270 2.91 13.75 -27.79
CA ILE A 270 2.71 12.79 -26.70
C ILE A 270 2.17 13.49 -25.45
N TRP A 271 2.80 14.58 -25.01
CA TRP A 271 2.35 15.41 -23.89
C TRP A 271 0.88 15.82 -24.04
N ARG A 272 0.46 16.31 -25.22
CA ARG A 272 -0.94 16.68 -25.49
C ARG A 272 -1.89 15.50 -25.32
N ILE A 273 -1.49 14.31 -25.77
CA ILE A 273 -2.30 13.09 -25.62
C ILE A 273 -2.38 12.71 -24.14
N LEU A 274 -1.24 12.63 -23.45
CA LEU A 274 -1.18 12.28 -22.02
C LEU A 274 -2.01 13.25 -21.18
N ALA A 275 -1.83 14.55 -21.36
CA ALA A 275 -2.58 15.58 -20.65
C ALA A 275 -4.09 15.53 -20.93
N ARG A 276 -4.51 15.31 -22.18
CA ARG A 276 -5.93 15.17 -22.54
C ARG A 276 -6.59 13.96 -21.88
N TYR A 277 -5.83 12.89 -21.68
CA TYR A 277 -6.33 11.63 -21.14
C TYR A 277 -5.82 11.34 -19.72
N SER A 278 -5.30 12.32 -18.99
CA SER A 278 -4.66 12.12 -17.67
C SER A 278 -5.58 11.41 -16.67
N TYR A 279 -6.89 11.73 -16.70
CA TYR A 279 -7.94 11.07 -15.92
C TYR A 279 -8.04 9.55 -16.16
N ALA A 280 -7.51 9.05 -17.27
CA ALA A 280 -7.51 7.66 -17.70
C ALA A 280 -6.19 6.92 -17.47
N HIS A 281 -5.17 7.61 -16.92
CA HIS A 281 -3.85 7.07 -16.63
C HIS A 281 -3.21 6.34 -17.83
N PRO A 282 -2.97 7.06 -18.95
CA PRO A 282 -2.30 6.49 -20.12
C PRO A 282 -0.91 5.98 -19.81
N LYS A 283 -0.40 5.08 -20.66
CA LYS A 283 0.99 4.61 -20.62
C LYS A 283 1.56 4.58 -22.03
N VAL A 284 2.88 4.70 -22.14
CA VAL A 284 3.61 4.70 -23.42
C VAL A 284 4.81 3.75 -23.36
N PRO A 285 4.62 2.45 -23.07
CA PRO A 285 5.73 1.49 -22.98
C PRO A 285 6.59 1.44 -24.26
N GLU A 286 6.01 1.78 -25.41
CA GLU A 286 6.65 1.85 -26.72
C GLU A 286 7.47 3.13 -26.97
N ILE A 287 7.67 4.00 -25.96
CA ILE A 287 8.31 5.31 -26.16
C ILE A 287 9.70 5.22 -26.81
N ASN A 288 10.47 4.18 -26.52
CA ASN A 288 11.80 4.00 -27.13
C ASN A 288 11.73 3.52 -28.59
N ASP A 289 10.61 2.93 -29.00
CA ASP A 289 10.36 2.58 -30.40
C ASP A 289 9.90 3.80 -31.21
N ILE A 290 9.33 4.83 -30.54
CA ILE A 290 8.87 6.08 -31.15
C ILE A 290 9.97 7.16 -31.14
N LEU A 291 10.66 7.29 -30.00
CA LEU A 291 11.61 8.34 -29.64
C LEU A 291 12.83 7.73 -28.92
N PRO A 292 13.67 6.91 -29.59
CA PRO A 292 14.89 6.41 -28.98
C PRO A 292 15.82 7.58 -28.66
N LEU A 293 16.40 7.61 -27.45
CA LEU A 293 17.24 8.73 -27.00
C LEU A 293 18.47 8.95 -27.90
N PRO A 294 18.99 10.20 -28.02
CA PRO A 294 20.19 10.47 -28.81
C PRO A 294 21.37 9.60 -28.35
N PRO A 295 22.26 9.18 -29.27
CA PRO A 295 22.40 9.62 -30.66
C PRO A 295 21.54 8.86 -31.69
N ALA A 296 20.58 8.02 -31.24
CA ALA A 296 19.76 7.24 -32.17
C ALA A 296 18.90 8.14 -33.08
N LYS A 297 18.81 7.77 -34.37
CA LYS A 297 17.96 8.45 -35.35
C LYS A 297 16.49 8.15 -35.08
N LEU A 298 15.63 9.13 -35.36
CA LEU A 298 14.19 8.98 -35.18
C LEU A 298 13.62 8.00 -36.22
N PRO A 299 12.88 6.96 -35.79
CA PRO A 299 12.15 6.10 -36.71
C PRO A 299 10.92 6.83 -37.27
N PRO A 300 10.31 6.35 -38.38
CA PRO A 300 9.01 6.83 -38.83
C PRO A 300 7.95 6.64 -37.73
N TRP A 301 7.10 7.64 -37.54
CA TRP A 301 5.99 7.57 -36.59
C TRP A 301 4.78 8.30 -37.16
N ASP A 302 3.60 7.70 -37.00
CA ASP A 302 2.34 8.19 -37.55
C ASP A 302 1.58 9.14 -36.60
N GLY A 303 2.18 9.48 -35.45
CA GLY A 303 1.59 10.37 -34.45
C GLY A 303 0.63 9.67 -33.48
N LYS A 304 0.51 8.35 -33.52
CA LYS A 304 -0.41 7.59 -32.67
C LYS A 304 0.30 6.82 -31.57
N LEU A 305 -0.44 6.57 -30.48
CA LEU A 305 0.01 5.76 -29.35
C LEU A 305 -0.83 4.49 -29.28
N GLN A 306 -0.20 3.34 -29.02
CA GLN A 306 -0.89 2.05 -28.93
C GLN A 306 -1.98 2.09 -27.86
N TRP A 307 -1.70 2.79 -26.75
CA TRP A 307 -2.68 2.98 -25.68
C TRP A 307 -3.93 3.73 -26.16
N LEU A 308 -3.77 4.77 -26.98
CA LEU A 308 -4.89 5.57 -27.48
C LEU A 308 -5.72 4.76 -28.46
N GLU A 309 -5.07 4.05 -29.39
CA GLU A 309 -5.75 3.18 -30.35
C GLU A 309 -6.55 2.07 -29.62
N ALA A 310 -5.94 1.39 -28.65
CA ALA A 310 -6.62 0.39 -27.84
C ALA A 310 -7.78 0.99 -27.01
N ARG A 311 -7.60 2.23 -26.54
CA ARG A 311 -8.65 2.96 -25.81
C ARG A 311 -9.84 3.27 -26.71
N GLU A 312 -9.61 3.77 -27.91
CA GLU A 312 -10.67 4.14 -28.87
C GLU A 312 -11.35 2.92 -29.46
N ALA A 313 -10.61 1.87 -29.79
CA ALA A 313 -11.17 0.62 -30.31
C ALA A 313 -12.16 -0.02 -29.32
N ASN A 314 -11.87 0.09 -28.01
CA ASN A 314 -12.76 -0.31 -26.92
C ASN A 314 -13.42 -1.70 -27.07
N VAL A 315 -12.69 -2.64 -27.68
CA VAL A 315 -13.18 -3.98 -27.98
C VAL A 315 -13.57 -4.67 -26.66
N PRO A 316 -14.82 -5.15 -26.51
CA PRO A 316 -15.24 -5.83 -25.29
C PRO A 316 -14.54 -7.19 -25.19
N PRO A 317 -13.97 -7.54 -24.02
CA PRO A 317 -13.55 -8.91 -23.78
C PRO A 317 -14.78 -9.83 -23.68
N GLU A 318 -14.54 -11.14 -23.69
CA GLU A 318 -15.60 -12.12 -23.49
C GLU A 318 -16.36 -11.84 -22.17
N LYS A 319 -17.69 -11.88 -22.23
CA LYS A 319 -18.53 -11.67 -21.05
C LYS A 319 -18.54 -12.96 -20.20
N PRO A 320 -18.20 -12.89 -18.90
CA PRO A 320 -18.29 -14.04 -18.01
C PRO A 320 -19.69 -14.67 -18.02
N SER A 321 -19.76 -15.96 -18.36
CA SER A 321 -21.05 -16.65 -18.41
C SER A 321 -21.64 -16.85 -17.00
N PRO A 322 -22.97 -16.92 -16.85
CA PRO A 322 -23.60 -17.25 -15.56
C PRO A 322 -23.12 -18.60 -15.00
N LYS A 323 -22.83 -19.58 -15.88
CA LYS A 323 -22.27 -20.89 -15.51
C LYS A 323 -20.87 -20.76 -14.92
N LEU A 324 -20.02 -19.93 -15.52
CA LEU A 324 -18.68 -19.65 -15.01
C LEU A 324 -18.74 -19.01 -13.62
N ILE A 325 -19.54 -17.94 -13.48
CA ILE A 325 -19.72 -17.24 -12.21
C ILE A 325 -20.19 -18.22 -11.13
N ARG A 326 -21.21 -19.03 -11.44
CA ARG A 326 -21.76 -20.03 -10.53
C ARG A 326 -20.69 -21.01 -10.04
N ARG A 327 -19.90 -21.60 -10.95
CA ARG A 327 -18.79 -22.50 -10.61
C ARG A 327 -17.79 -21.84 -9.65
N LEU A 328 -17.27 -20.66 -10.01
CA LEU A 328 -16.29 -19.93 -9.21
C LEU A 328 -16.82 -19.54 -7.82
N THR A 329 -18.13 -19.34 -7.69
CA THR A 329 -18.77 -19.03 -6.40
C THR A 329 -19.09 -20.27 -5.58
N GLU A 330 -19.52 -21.38 -6.21
CA GLU A 330 -19.87 -22.63 -5.50
C GLU A 330 -18.62 -23.25 -4.86
N ASP A 331 -17.51 -23.32 -5.60
CA ASP A 331 -16.24 -23.91 -5.14
C ASP A 331 -15.71 -23.21 -3.87
N LEU A 332 -15.98 -21.91 -3.73
CA LEU A 332 -15.53 -21.08 -2.62
C LEU A 332 -16.64 -20.69 -1.64
N LYS A 333 -17.87 -21.19 -1.84
CA LYS A 333 -19.07 -20.82 -1.07
C LYS A 333 -19.27 -19.30 -0.99
N LEU A 334 -19.23 -18.62 -2.12
CA LEU A 334 -19.50 -17.19 -2.25
C LEU A 334 -20.95 -16.96 -2.68
N ASP A 335 -21.56 -15.87 -2.24
CA ASP A 335 -22.85 -15.40 -2.76
C ASP A 335 -22.64 -14.98 -4.22
N PRO A 336 -23.30 -15.62 -5.20
CA PRO A 336 -23.12 -15.30 -6.60
C PRO A 336 -23.49 -13.86 -6.94
N ALA A 337 -24.42 -13.23 -6.21
CA ALA A 337 -24.91 -11.88 -6.50
C ALA A 337 -23.95 -10.79 -6.05
N THR A 338 -23.22 -11.02 -4.95
CA THR A 338 -22.33 -10.01 -4.35
C THR A 338 -20.85 -10.38 -4.43
N GLY A 339 -20.53 -11.65 -4.67
CA GLY A 339 -19.20 -12.21 -4.54
C GLY A 339 -18.72 -12.36 -3.10
N ARG A 340 -19.57 -12.07 -2.10
CA ARG A 340 -19.18 -12.10 -0.69
C ARG A 340 -19.10 -13.55 -0.20
N PRO A 341 -18.10 -13.90 0.61
CA PRO A 341 -18.06 -15.19 1.29
C PRO A 341 -19.36 -15.45 2.09
N MET A 342 -19.86 -16.68 2.05
CA MET A 342 -21.00 -17.16 2.85
C MET A 342 -20.50 -18.04 4.02
N PRO A 343 -21.36 -18.39 5.01
CA PRO A 343 -20.97 -19.28 6.09
C PRO A 343 -20.24 -20.54 5.62
N GLY A 344 -19.06 -20.79 6.19
CA GLY A 344 -18.20 -21.93 5.84
C GLY A 344 -17.26 -21.72 4.66
N ALA A 345 -17.21 -20.51 4.07
CA ALA A 345 -16.17 -20.10 3.13
C ALA A 345 -14.90 -19.64 3.86
N LYS A 346 -13.71 -19.82 3.24
CA LYS A 346 -12.42 -19.38 3.81
C LYS A 346 -12.39 -17.87 4.11
N GLY A 347 -13.02 -17.06 3.27
CA GLY A 347 -13.08 -15.61 3.43
C GLY A 347 -14.19 -15.09 4.34
N PHE A 348 -15.03 -15.97 4.91
CA PHE A 348 -16.16 -15.58 5.75
C PHE A 348 -15.71 -15.23 7.16
N SER A 349 -15.66 -13.94 7.48
CA SER A 349 -15.40 -13.49 8.85
C SER A 349 -16.67 -13.65 9.71
N GLN A 350 -16.65 -14.67 10.58
CA GLN A 350 -17.56 -14.80 11.72
C GLN A 350 -17.09 -13.97 12.91
N ALA A 351 -16.34 -12.88 12.71
CA ALA A 351 -15.92 -12.00 13.81
C ALA A 351 -17.09 -11.76 14.80
N HIS A 352 -18.29 -11.55 14.29
CA HIS A 352 -19.52 -11.32 15.04
C HIS A 352 -20.26 -12.59 15.57
N LEU A 353 -19.93 -13.80 15.13
CA LEU A 353 -20.81 -15.00 15.27
C LEU A 353 -20.10 -16.30 15.69
N SER A 354 -19.07 -16.23 16.55
CA SER A 354 -18.44 -17.37 17.24
C SER A 354 -17.39 -18.18 16.45
N ALA A 355 -16.18 -18.23 17.00
CA ALA A 355 -15.22 -19.33 16.85
C ALA A 355 -14.33 -19.31 18.10
N ASP A 356 -13.91 -20.48 18.59
CA ASP A 356 -13.21 -20.72 19.86
C ASP A 356 -12.19 -19.61 20.18
N GLN A 357 -12.60 -18.70 21.07
CA GLN A 357 -11.87 -17.46 21.25
C GLN A 357 -10.54 -17.76 21.98
N CYS A 358 -9.43 -17.25 21.44
CA CYS A 358 -8.11 -17.50 22.00
C CYS A 358 -7.86 -16.55 23.16
N VAL A 359 -7.46 -17.08 24.32
CA VAL A 359 -7.30 -16.28 25.54
C VAL A 359 -5.92 -15.64 25.56
N ALA A 360 -5.84 -14.37 25.99
CA ALA A 360 -4.57 -13.71 26.27
C ALA A 360 -3.66 -14.59 27.15
N GLY A 361 -2.43 -14.83 26.70
CA GLY A 361 -1.47 -15.76 27.29
C GLY A 361 -1.34 -17.11 26.57
N THR A 362 -2.24 -17.45 25.64
CA THR A 362 -2.07 -18.63 24.77
C THR A 362 -1.28 -18.29 23.50
N LYS A 363 -0.71 -19.31 22.86
CA LYS A 363 -0.03 -19.15 21.57
C LYS A 363 -1.03 -18.99 20.43
N CYS A 364 -0.68 -18.15 19.48
CA CYS A 364 -1.43 -17.86 18.27
C CYS A 364 -1.39 -19.09 17.35
N PRO A 365 -2.54 -19.64 16.96
CA PRO A 365 -2.57 -20.88 16.17
C PRO A 365 -2.17 -20.65 14.70
N VAL A 366 -2.42 -19.46 14.16
CA VAL A 366 -2.18 -19.08 12.76
C VAL A 366 -1.81 -17.60 12.64
N SER A 367 -0.87 -17.25 11.75
CA SER A 367 -0.52 -15.85 11.49
C SER A 367 -1.71 -15.07 10.91
N GLY A 368 -1.87 -13.80 11.32
CA GLY A 368 -2.87 -12.90 10.75
C GLY A 368 -3.29 -11.78 11.69
N TRP A 369 -4.36 -11.06 11.31
CA TRP A 369 -4.94 -9.99 12.10
C TRP A 369 -6.00 -10.52 13.06
N TRP A 370 -5.94 -10.09 14.32
CA TRP A 370 -6.83 -10.51 15.39
C TRP A 370 -7.44 -9.31 16.08
N GLN A 371 -8.73 -9.39 16.40
CA GLN A 371 -9.49 -8.39 17.12
C GLN A 371 -9.84 -8.89 18.53
N VAL A 372 -9.82 -8.00 19.50
CA VAL A 372 -10.35 -8.26 20.84
C VAL A 372 -11.86 -8.48 20.78
N VAL A 373 -12.33 -9.52 21.47
CA VAL A 373 -13.76 -9.80 21.64
C VAL A 373 -14.31 -8.91 22.77
N GLU A 374 -15.13 -7.95 22.38
CA GLU A 374 -15.88 -7.08 23.31
C GLU A 374 -17.29 -7.63 23.55
N HIS A 375 -17.80 -7.43 24.77
CA HIS A 375 -19.17 -7.74 25.14
C HIS A 375 -19.70 -6.68 26.12
N ARG A 376 -20.98 -6.78 26.51
CA ARG A 376 -21.68 -5.75 27.31
C ARG A 376 -20.93 -5.28 28.56
N GLU A 377 -20.12 -6.15 29.16
CA GLU A 377 -19.43 -5.89 30.42
C GLU A 377 -17.90 -5.74 30.29
N LEU A 378 -17.37 -5.83 29.07
CA LEU A 378 -15.95 -5.72 28.76
C LEU A 378 -15.80 -5.03 27.40
N HIS A 379 -15.37 -3.78 27.42
CA HIS A 379 -15.25 -2.95 26.23
C HIS A 379 -13.99 -2.08 26.29
N THR A 380 -13.58 -1.55 25.15
CA THR A 380 -12.40 -0.69 25.09
C THR A 380 -12.71 0.69 25.70
N PRO A 381 -11.76 1.29 26.45
CA PRO A 381 -12.01 2.57 27.14
C PRO A 381 -12.38 3.73 26.20
N ASP A 382 -11.88 3.70 24.97
CA ASP A 382 -12.09 4.68 23.90
C ASP A 382 -13.21 4.29 22.92
N GLY A 383 -13.86 3.13 23.13
CA GLY A 383 -14.92 2.61 22.27
C GLY A 383 -14.44 2.20 20.87
N GLN A 384 -13.13 2.15 20.64
CA GLN A 384 -12.53 1.71 19.38
C GLN A 384 -12.11 0.25 19.47
N PRO A 385 -12.33 -0.56 18.42
CA PRO A 385 -11.86 -1.94 18.42
C PRO A 385 -10.34 -2.03 18.55
N ILE A 386 -9.85 -2.95 19.40
CA ILE A 386 -8.43 -3.29 19.40
C ILE A 386 -8.19 -4.41 18.38
N VAL A 387 -7.45 -4.11 17.32
CA VAL A 387 -7.01 -5.05 16.28
C VAL A 387 -5.49 -5.06 16.21
N ARG A 388 -4.87 -6.25 16.17
CA ARG A 388 -3.41 -6.45 16.11
C ARG A 388 -3.03 -7.63 15.22
N HIS A 389 -1.86 -7.59 14.62
CA HIS A 389 -1.31 -8.74 13.90
C HIS A 389 -0.55 -9.66 14.87
N PHE A 390 -0.64 -10.98 14.66
CA PHE A 390 0.13 -11.98 15.39
C PHE A 390 0.70 -12.99 14.39
N GLU A 391 1.94 -13.44 14.60
CA GLU A 391 2.51 -14.58 13.90
C GLU A 391 2.13 -15.91 14.57
N GLN A 392 2.16 -17.01 13.83
CA GLN A 392 1.95 -18.34 14.40
C GLN A 392 2.97 -18.61 15.51
N GLY A 393 2.47 -18.96 16.70
CA GLY A 393 3.27 -19.19 17.90
C GLY A 393 3.42 -17.98 18.82
N ASP A 394 3.06 -16.77 18.39
CA ASP A 394 3.07 -15.56 19.22
C ASP A 394 2.11 -15.68 20.39
N VAL A 395 2.42 -15.06 21.53
CA VAL A 395 1.53 -15.10 22.70
C VAL A 395 0.55 -13.93 22.66
N PHE A 396 -0.75 -14.23 22.72
CA PHE A 396 -1.78 -13.19 22.77
C PHE A 396 -1.60 -12.26 23.96
N SER A 397 -1.64 -10.96 23.72
CA SER A 397 -1.38 -9.95 24.74
C SER A 397 -2.59 -9.66 25.61
N VAL A 398 -2.33 -9.30 26.87
CA VAL A 398 -3.32 -8.74 27.80
C VAL A 398 -3.62 -7.30 27.36
N GLN A 399 -4.88 -6.89 27.43
CA GLN A 399 -5.30 -5.56 26.98
C GLN A 399 -5.90 -4.76 28.13
N ARG A 400 -5.72 -3.44 28.07
CA ARG A 400 -6.35 -2.51 29.01
C ARG A 400 -7.79 -2.29 28.56
N MET A 401 -8.73 -2.77 29.37
CA MET A 401 -10.16 -2.75 29.07
C MET A 401 -10.93 -2.04 30.18
N ARG A 402 -12.10 -1.53 29.84
CA ARG A 402 -13.12 -1.10 30.79
C ARG A 402 -14.06 -2.28 31.06
N TYR A 403 -14.27 -2.58 32.34
CA TYR A 403 -15.07 -3.73 32.76
C TYR A 403 -15.82 -3.48 34.06
N TYR A 404 -16.92 -4.20 34.26
CA TYR A 404 -17.74 -4.08 35.46
C TYR A 404 -17.44 -5.21 36.46
N ARG A 405 -17.36 -4.88 37.75
CA ARG A 405 -17.34 -5.89 38.83
C ARG A 405 -18.65 -5.85 39.60
N ASP A 406 -19.19 -7.03 39.86
CA ASP A 406 -20.36 -7.20 40.71
C ASP A 406 -20.06 -6.74 42.14
N ARG A 407 -21.06 -6.12 42.76
CA ARG A 407 -21.04 -5.74 44.18
C ARG A 407 -22.17 -6.45 44.91
N ILE A 408 -22.05 -6.52 46.23
CA ILE A 408 -23.09 -7.06 47.09
C ILE A 408 -24.38 -6.26 46.87
N TRP A 409 -25.46 -6.96 46.57
CA TRP A 409 -26.80 -6.36 46.40
C TRP A 409 -27.17 -5.52 47.64
N PRO A 410 -27.73 -4.29 47.50
CA PRO A 410 -28.30 -3.68 46.29
C PRO A 410 -27.37 -2.71 45.55
N LEU A 411 -26.05 -2.80 45.73
CA LEU A 411 -25.13 -1.84 45.11
C LEU A 411 -25.02 -2.07 43.58
N PRO A 412 -25.04 -0.99 42.76
CA PRO A 412 -24.80 -1.12 41.34
C PRO A 412 -23.37 -1.61 41.05
N LYS A 413 -23.18 -2.25 39.90
CA LYS A 413 -21.85 -2.70 39.46
C LYS A 413 -20.88 -1.52 39.40
N ASN A 414 -19.65 -1.72 39.85
CA ASN A 414 -18.61 -0.70 39.74
C ASN A 414 -17.84 -0.88 38.43
N GLU A 415 -17.63 0.24 37.74
CA GLU A 415 -16.77 0.29 36.56
C GLU A 415 -15.30 0.36 36.97
N HIS A 416 -14.47 -0.43 36.29
CA HIS A 416 -13.03 -0.47 36.47
C HIS A 416 -12.34 -0.36 35.11
N GLU A 417 -11.15 0.21 35.10
CA GLU A 417 -10.28 0.23 33.93
C GLU A 417 -8.92 -0.35 34.32
N GLY A 418 -8.44 -1.33 33.55
CA GLY A 418 -7.17 -1.98 33.86
C GLY A 418 -6.83 -3.13 32.91
N PRO A 419 -5.67 -3.78 33.11
CA PRO A 419 -5.27 -4.93 32.30
C PRO A 419 -6.17 -6.14 32.58
N VAL A 420 -6.79 -6.68 31.53
CA VAL A 420 -7.67 -7.85 31.59
C VAL A 420 -7.23 -8.89 30.57
N ARG A 421 -7.29 -10.18 30.94
CA ARG A 421 -7.13 -11.25 29.96
C ARG A 421 -8.35 -11.23 29.04
N VAL A 422 -8.11 -10.76 27.82
CA VAL A 422 -9.13 -10.70 26.79
C VAL A 422 -9.12 -11.95 25.94
N TRP A 423 -10.19 -12.11 25.20
CA TRP A 423 -10.35 -13.13 24.20
C TRP A 423 -10.09 -12.48 22.83
N TRP A 424 -9.38 -13.17 21.96
CA TRP A 424 -9.02 -12.73 20.62
C TRP A 424 -9.73 -13.59 19.58
N ARG A 425 -10.18 -12.95 18.49
CA ARG A 425 -10.75 -13.61 17.31
C ARG A 425 -10.04 -13.13 16.05
N LEU A 426 -9.89 -14.00 15.04
CA LEU A 426 -9.33 -13.61 13.75
C LEU A 426 -10.24 -12.56 13.10
N ALA A 427 -9.67 -11.44 12.65
CA ALA A 427 -10.38 -10.25 12.19
C ALA A 427 -11.00 -10.47 10.81
#